data_AF-A0A9J6FHT5-F1
#
_entry.id   AF-A0A9J6FHT5-F1
#
_cell.length_a   1.000
_cell.length_b   1.000
_cell.length_c   1.000
_cell.angle_alpha   90.00
_cell.angle_beta   90.00
_cell.angle_gamma   90.00
#
_symmetry.space_group_name_H-M   'P 1'
#
loop_
_entity.id
_entity.type
_entity.pdbx_description
1 polymer ?
#
loop_
_entity_poly.entity_id
_entity_poly.type
_entity_poly.pdbx_seq_one_letter_code
_entity_poly.pdbx_strand_id
1 'polypeptide(L)'
;MTLARPVRHWCKIPPEYSSLSVETWKNASLPPDADGDTQSQCFRYEPPLPLTVNVSGNRTMVPCDNGWDYDLGSGVLSIVSEWDLVCGRSWIKTLLDAAYMLGGVVGSPIAGIMADNVGRRPVLVISVFLLVVAGIALPFSITLTLFSILRFALSAAAASTLVTSLVLLFEVTDTQHRAQFCGFAVAGALLTGTVYHELVYGVIYNWKSPKSLTWCPPVDWSWWCTSWTSRPA
;
A
#
# COMPACT_ATOMS: atom_id res chain seq x y z
N MET A 1 -0.20 -7.04 0.89
CA MET A 1 -0.65 -5.64 0.95
C MET A 1 0.55 -4.76 0.68
N THR A 2 0.56 -4.03 -0.43
CA THR A 2 1.56 -2.99 -0.70
C THR A 2 1.05 -1.66 -0.15
N LEU A 3 1.95 -0.84 0.39
CA LEU A 3 1.66 0.45 1.04
C LEU A 3 0.70 1.36 0.24
N ALA A 4 0.80 1.35 -1.09
CA ALA A 4 -0.04 2.10 -2.02
C ALA A 4 0.18 1.65 -3.48
N ARG A 5 -0.77 1.97 -4.37
CA ARG A 5 -0.62 1.80 -5.82
C ARG A 5 0.46 2.75 -6.38
N PRO A 6 1.17 2.37 -7.45
CA PRO A 6 2.05 3.30 -8.14
C PRO A 6 1.24 4.45 -8.74
N VAL A 7 1.65 5.68 -8.45
CA VAL A 7 1.05 6.91 -8.96
C VAL A 7 2.00 7.51 -9.99
N ARG A 8 1.47 7.95 -11.14
CA ARG A 8 2.26 8.67 -12.13
C ARG A 8 2.69 10.01 -11.55
N HIS A 9 3.98 10.31 -11.67
CA HIS A 9 4.59 11.50 -11.10
C HIS A 9 5.62 12.09 -12.06
N TRP A 10 5.92 13.37 -11.90
CA TRP A 10 6.93 14.10 -12.66
C TRP A 10 7.62 15.14 -11.78
N CYS A 11 8.77 15.66 -12.24
CA CYS A 11 9.47 16.73 -11.51
C CYS A 11 8.60 17.98 -11.41
N LYS A 12 8.53 18.57 -10.22
CA LYS A 12 7.89 19.86 -9.98
C LYS A 12 8.59 20.99 -10.73
N ILE A 13 7.81 21.96 -11.20
CA ILE A 13 8.31 23.12 -11.95
C ILE A 13 9.18 24.01 -11.04
N PRO A 14 10.46 24.28 -11.40
CA PRO A 14 11.30 25.23 -10.68
C PRO A 14 10.73 26.65 -10.71
N PRO A 15 11.01 27.49 -9.70
CA PRO A 15 10.48 28.85 -9.63
C PRO A 15 10.85 29.72 -10.85
N GLU A 16 12.02 29.46 -11.45
CA GLU A 16 12.53 30.11 -12.66
C GLU A 16 11.62 29.91 -13.89
N TYR A 17 10.88 28.81 -13.94
CA TYR A 17 9.99 28.43 -15.05
C TYR A 17 8.51 28.41 -14.63
N SER A 18 8.17 29.08 -13.53
CA SER A 18 6.80 29.11 -12.98
C SER A 18 5.74 29.66 -13.94
N SER A 19 6.15 30.43 -14.96
CA SER A 19 5.26 30.97 -16.00
C SER A 19 4.91 29.96 -17.11
N LEU A 20 5.51 28.77 -17.14
CA LEU A 20 5.25 27.76 -18.18
C LEU A 20 4.04 26.89 -17.85
N SER A 21 3.33 26.46 -18.90
CA SER A 21 2.29 25.44 -18.75
C SER A 21 2.89 24.07 -18.39
N VAL A 22 2.13 23.26 -17.67
CA VAL A 22 2.54 21.91 -17.22
C VAL A 22 2.86 21.01 -18.41
N GLU A 23 2.11 21.12 -19.51
CA GLU A 23 2.34 20.31 -20.72
C GLU A 23 3.63 20.69 -21.43
N THR A 24 3.88 21.99 -21.57
CA THR A 24 5.14 22.51 -22.14
C THR A 24 6.32 22.09 -21.29
N TRP A 25 6.19 22.16 -19.97
CA TRP A 25 7.22 21.71 -19.03
C TRP A 25 7.53 20.22 -19.19
N LYS A 26 6.50 19.36 -19.21
CA LYS A 26 6.68 17.90 -19.36
C LYS A 26 7.41 17.56 -20.65
N ASN A 27 7.00 18.14 -21.78
CA ASN A 27 7.61 17.86 -23.08
C ASN A 27 9.05 18.40 -23.22
N ALA A 28 9.36 19.52 -22.55
CA ALA A 28 10.70 20.11 -22.63
C ALA A 28 11.70 19.48 -21.65
N SER A 29 11.25 19.15 -20.43
CA SER A 29 12.12 18.80 -19.30
C SER A 29 12.31 17.30 -19.09
N LEU A 30 11.34 16.45 -19.46
CA LEU A 30 11.39 15.02 -19.16
C LEU A 30 12.01 14.24 -20.33
N PRO A 31 13.07 13.45 -20.11
CA PRO A 31 13.56 12.52 -21.13
C PRO A 31 12.56 11.40 -21.40
N PRO A 32 12.54 10.84 -22.62
CA PRO A 32 11.82 9.60 -22.88
C PRO A 32 12.46 8.45 -22.08
N ASP A 33 11.62 7.53 -21.63
CA ASP A 33 12.04 6.30 -20.96
C ASP A 33 12.65 5.31 -21.97
N ALA A 34 13.27 4.23 -21.49
CA ALA A 34 13.96 3.23 -22.31
C ALA A 34 13.07 2.57 -23.38
N ASP A 35 11.76 2.56 -23.18
CA ASP A 35 10.75 2.02 -24.09
C ASP A 35 10.32 3.01 -25.19
N GLY A 36 10.73 4.28 -25.08
CA GLY A 36 10.43 5.35 -26.05
C GLY A 36 8.97 5.84 -26.06
N ASP A 37 8.04 5.09 -25.48
CA ASP A 37 6.59 5.40 -25.46
C ASP A 37 6.15 6.26 -24.26
N THR A 38 6.92 6.23 -23.16
CA THR A 38 6.60 6.96 -21.93
C THR A 38 7.71 7.91 -21.50
N GLN A 39 7.35 8.97 -20.77
CA GLN A 39 8.33 9.91 -20.19
C GLN A 39 8.92 9.32 -18.91
N SER A 40 10.21 9.56 -18.67
CA SER A 40 10.89 9.13 -17.46
C SER A 40 10.28 9.82 -16.23
N GLN A 41 10.03 9.06 -15.16
CA GLN A 41 9.36 9.58 -13.97
C GLN A 41 10.32 10.18 -12.95
N CYS A 42 11.63 9.92 -13.05
CA CYS A 42 12.61 10.22 -11.99
C CYS A 42 13.71 11.22 -12.36
N PHE A 43 13.85 11.54 -13.64
CA PHE A 43 14.93 12.37 -14.17
C PHE A 43 14.37 13.52 -14.99
N ARG A 44 15.13 14.62 -15.07
CA ARG A 44 14.89 15.73 -15.99
C ARG A 44 16.17 16.20 -16.64
N TYR A 45 16.04 16.99 -17.70
CA TYR A 45 17.14 17.74 -18.27
C TYR A 45 17.49 18.98 -17.44
N GLU A 46 18.77 19.30 -17.40
CA GLU A 46 19.31 20.49 -16.72
C GLU A 46 18.99 21.77 -17.51
N PRO A 47 18.65 22.90 -16.85
CA PRO A 47 18.49 24.19 -17.53
C PRO A 47 19.79 24.67 -18.18
N PRO A 48 19.75 25.47 -19.26
CA PRO A 48 18.55 26.09 -19.85
C PRO A 48 17.77 25.13 -20.76
N LEU A 49 16.45 25.08 -20.55
CA LEU A 49 15.55 24.34 -21.44
C LEU A 49 15.38 25.11 -22.75
N PRO A 50 15.56 24.48 -23.92
CA PRO A 50 15.35 25.16 -25.20
C PRO A 50 13.85 25.36 -25.42
N LEU A 51 13.34 26.51 -25.00
CA LEU A 51 11.95 26.88 -25.29
C LEU A 51 11.79 27.42 -26.72
N THR A 52 12.87 27.91 -27.35
CA THR A 52 12.88 28.43 -28.74
C THR A 52 14.24 28.39 -29.47
N VAL A 53 15.22 27.59 -29.04
CA VAL A 53 16.54 27.53 -29.74
C VAL A 53 16.91 26.09 -30.03
N ASN A 54 17.35 25.80 -31.26
CA ASN A 54 17.93 24.54 -31.69
C ASN A 54 19.18 24.21 -30.85
N VAL A 55 18.96 23.72 -29.63
CA VAL A 55 19.99 23.14 -28.77
C VAL A 55 20.09 21.67 -29.15
N SER A 56 20.80 21.42 -30.24
CA SER A 56 21.40 20.14 -30.58
C SER A 56 22.63 19.90 -29.69
N GLY A 57 22.42 19.93 -28.38
CA GLY A 57 23.44 19.65 -27.37
C GLY A 57 23.17 18.32 -26.69
N ASN A 58 24.23 17.61 -26.31
CA ASN A 58 24.14 16.46 -25.43
C ASN A 58 23.55 16.91 -24.09
N ARG A 59 22.29 16.56 -23.81
CA ARG A 59 21.58 17.05 -22.62
C ARG A 59 21.96 16.21 -21.42
N THR A 60 22.41 16.86 -20.35
CA THR A 60 22.68 16.19 -19.08
C THR A 60 21.36 15.84 -18.38
N MET A 61 21.27 14.62 -17.89
CA MET A 61 20.15 14.14 -17.09
C MET A 61 20.49 14.30 -15.61
N VAL A 62 19.60 14.95 -14.87
CA VAL A 62 19.74 15.20 -13.43
C VAL A 62 18.50 14.69 -12.69
N PRO A 63 18.65 14.24 -11.43
CA PRO A 63 17.50 13.85 -10.60
C PRO A 63 16.59 15.07 -10.32
N CYS A 64 15.31 14.81 -10.02
CA CYS A 64 14.39 15.87 -9.61
C CYS A 64 14.67 16.30 -8.16
N ASP A 65 15.26 17.49 -7.98
CA ASP A 65 15.60 18.00 -6.64
C ASP A 65 14.54 18.94 -6.04
N ASN A 66 13.65 19.50 -6.87
CA ASN A 66 12.66 20.51 -6.45
C ASN A 66 11.29 19.92 -6.05
N GLY A 67 11.24 18.62 -5.75
CA GLY A 67 10.00 17.91 -5.41
C GLY A 67 9.24 17.36 -6.61
N TRP A 68 8.04 16.85 -6.35
CA TRP A 68 7.25 16.06 -7.30
C TRP A 68 5.83 16.60 -7.44
N ASP A 69 5.30 16.49 -8.64
CA ASP A 69 3.88 16.66 -8.92
C ASP A 69 3.28 15.31 -9.33
N TYR A 70 2.06 15.03 -8.85
CA TYR A 70 1.41 13.73 -8.98
C TYR A 70 0.12 13.85 -9.80
N ASP A 71 -0.12 12.85 -10.67
CA ASP A 71 -1.43 12.69 -11.31
C ASP A 71 -2.40 12.03 -10.32
N LEU A 72 -3.10 12.86 -9.55
CA LEU A 72 -3.96 12.38 -8.47
C LEU A 72 -5.34 11.93 -8.93
N GLY A 73 -5.72 12.07 -10.22
CA GLY A 73 -6.99 11.60 -10.81
C GLY A 73 -8.28 11.92 -10.03
N SER A 74 -8.51 11.18 -8.94
CA SER A 74 -9.55 11.38 -7.92
C SER A 74 -9.28 12.53 -6.92
N GLY A 75 -8.10 13.14 -6.95
CA GLY A 75 -7.73 14.29 -6.09
C GLY A 75 -7.44 13.93 -4.64
N VAL A 76 -7.29 12.64 -4.31
CA VAL A 76 -6.94 12.18 -2.97
C VAL A 76 -5.44 12.01 -2.86
N LEU A 77 -4.83 12.66 -1.88
CA LEU A 77 -3.42 12.46 -1.55
C LEU A 77 -3.22 11.04 -1.00
N SER A 78 -2.32 10.31 -1.64
CA SER A 78 -1.83 9.02 -1.13
C SER A 78 -0.64 9.24 -0.19
N ILE A 79 -0.38 8.28 0.68
CA ILE A 79 0.84 8.20 1.51
C ILE A 79 2.12 8.43 0.67
N VAL A 80 2.12 7.97 -0.59
CA VAL A 80 3.25 8.17 -1.50
C VAL A 80 3.45 9.63 -1.88
N SER A 81 2.35 10.31 -2.21
CA SER A 81 2.35 11.70 -2.68
C SER A 81 2.41 12.71 -1.55
N GLU A 82 2.02 12.33 -0.34
CA GLU A 82 2.10 13.20 0.83
C GLU A 82 3.52 13.33 1.37
N TRP A 83 4.31 12.26 1.30
CA TRP A 83 5.69 12.22 1.80
C TRP A 83 6.77 12.05 0.71
N ASP A 84 6.42 12.28 -0.55
CA ASP A 84 7.33 12.22 -1.70
C ASP A 84 8.18 10.94 -1.76
N LEU A 85 7.55 9.79 -1.54
CA LEU A 85 8.22 8.48 -1.41
C LEU A 85 8.56 7.85 -2.78
N VAL A 86 8.97 8.64 -3.76
CA VAL A 86 9.27 8.19 -5.14
C VAL A 86 10.75 8.17 -5.44
N CYS A 87 11.13 7.49 -6.53
CA CYS A 87 12.51 7.45 -7.05
C CYS A 87 13.55 7.10 -5.96
N GLY A 88 14.47 8.02 -5.64
CA GLY A 88 15.51 7.81 -4.62
C GLY A 88 14.99 7.54 -3.20
N ARG A 89 13.72 7.86 -2.90
CA ARG A 89 13.07 7.58 -1.61
C ARG A 89 12.08 6.42 -1.65
N SER A 90 11.99 5.70 -2.77
CA SER A 90 11.08 4.56 -2.92
C SER A 90 11.34 3.43 -1.93
N TRP A 91 12.61 3.22 -1.54
CA TRP A 91 13.02 2.20 -0.57
C TRP A 91 12.38 2.38 0.82
N ILE A 92 12.01 3.61 1.19
CA ILE A 92 11.34 3.89 2.47
C ILE A 92 9.98 3.19 2.51
N LYS A 93 9.26 3.08 1.38
CA LYS A 93 8.00 2.32 1.32
C LYS A 93 8.24 0.86 1.66
N THR A 94 9.27 0.26 1.07
CA THR A 94 9.65 -1.12 1.33
C THR A 94 10.03 -1.32 2.80
N LEU A 95 10.74 -0.35 3.40
CA LEU A 95 11.06 -0.39 4.82
C LEU A 95 9.80 -0.30 5.70
N LEU A 96 8.84 0.56 5.35
CA LEU A 96 7.56 0.68 6.07
C LEU A 96 6.73 -0.62 5.98
N ASP A 97 6.68 -1.25 4.81
CA ASP A 97 6.01 -2.54 4.61
C ASP A 97 6.74 -3.66 5.39
N ALA A 98 8.08 -3.66 5.40
CA ALA A 98 8.87 -4.58 6.19
C ALA A 98 8.65 -4.39 7.70
N ALA A 99 8.62 -3.15 8.19
CA ALA A 99 8.32 -2.84 9.58
C ALA A 99 6.91 -3.33 9.97
N TYR A 100 5.93 -3.14 9.09
CA TYR A 100 4.58 -3.68 9.30
C TYR A 100 4.61 -5.21 9.44
N MET A 101 5.29 -5.93 8.54
CA MET A 101 5.42 -7.39 8.64
C MET A 101 6.15 -7.82 9.92
N LEU A 102 7.24 -7.13 10.29
CA LEU A 102 7.98 -7.38 11.53
C LEU A 102 7.10 -7.22 12.77
N GLY A 103 6.18 -6.24 12.77
CA GLY A 103 5.20 -6.07 13.85
C GLY A 103 4.39 -7.33 14.09
N GLY A 104 3.89 -7.97 13.03
CA GLY A 104 3.14 -9.23 13.14
C GLY A 104 4.00 -10.39 13.63
N VAL A 105 5.24 -10.51 13.13
CA VAL A 105 6.19 -11.55 13.54
C VAL A 105 6.55 -11.43 15.02
N VAL A 106 6.75 -10.21 15.53
CA VAL A 106 7.10 -9.96 16.93
C VAL A 106 5.87 -10.03 17.84
N GLY A 107 4.72 -9.53 17.41
CA GLY A 107 3.49 -9.52 18.21
C GLY A 107 2.95 -10.93 18.51
N SER A 108 2.99 -11.82 17.53
CA SER A 108 2.46 -13.19 17.64
C SER A 108 3.03 -14.00 18.82
N PRO A 109 4.36 -14.18 18.98
CA PRO A 109 4.92 -14.94 20.09
C PRO A 109 4.71 -14.26 21.45
N ILE A 110 4.77 -12.92 21.50
CA ILE A 110 4.52 -12.16 22.74
C ILE A 110 3.10 -12.43 23.23
N ALA A 111 2.11 -12.35 22.34
CA ALA A 111 0.73 -12.64 22.69
C ALA A 111 0.52 -14.10 23.09
N GLY A 112 1.23 -15.05 22.47
CA GLY A 112 1.23 -16.45 22.89
C GLY A 112 1.69 -16.63 24.33
N ILE A 113 2.88 -16.09 24.66
CA ILE A 113 3.45 -16.14 26.02
C ILE A 113 2.52 -15.47 27.03
N MET A 114 1.96 -14.30 26.68
CA MET A 114 1.01 -13.61 27.56
C MET A 114 -0.28 -14.41 27.74
N ALA A 115 -0.78 -15.06 26.68
CA ALA A 115 -2.02 -15.85 26.72
C ALA A 115 -1.89 -17.09 27.60
N ASP A 116 -0.69 -17.69 27.65
CA ASP A 116 -0.42 -18.85 28.50
C ASP A 116 -0.31 -18.46 29.98
N ASN A 117 0.15 -17.24 30.31
CA ASN A 117 0.31 -16.76 31.69
C ASN A 117 -0.93 -16.07 32.27
N VAL A 118 -1.55 -15.17 31.49
CA VAL A 118 -2.70 -14.33 31.93
C VAL A 118 -4.03 -14.97 31.57
N GLY A 119 -4.03 -15.92 30.64
CA GLY A 119 -5.22 -16.53 30.05
C GLY A 119 -5.55 -15.93 28.68
N ARG A 120 -6.16 -16.75 27.81
CA ARG A 120 -6.41 -16.38 26.40
C ARG A 120 -7.44 -15.26 26.21
N ARG A 121 -8.53 -15.29 26.97
CA ARG A 121 -9.64 -14.31 26.86
C ARG A 121 -9.22 -12.86 27.15
N PRO A 122 -8.54 -12.54 28.27
CA PRO A 122 -8.10 -11.17 28.53
C PRO A 122 -7.08 -10.67 27.49
N VAL A 123 -6.16 -11.53 27.04
CA VAL A 123 -5.16 -11.17 26.01
C VAL A 123 -5.83 -10.86 24.68
N LEU A 124 -6.86 -11.61 24.29
CA LEU A 124 -7.66 -11.31 23.10
C LEU A 124 -8.32 -9.93 23.20
N VAL A 125 -8.96 -9.60 24.32
CA VAL A 125 -9.62 -8.31 24.53
C VAL A 125 -8.63 -7.15 24.46
N ILE A 126 -7.46 -7.29 25.11
CA ILE A 126 -6.39 -6.29 25.08
C ILE A 126 -5.86 -6.10 23.65
N SER A 127 -5.64 -7.19 22.91
CA SER A 127 -5.15 -7.15 21.53
C SER A 127 -6.13 -6.44 20.60
N VAL A 128 -7.43 -6.74 20.73
CA VAL A 128 -8.49 -6.06 19.96
C VAL A 128 -8.57 -4.57 20.32
N PHE A 129 -8.47 -4.23 21.60
CA PHE A 129 -8.45 -2.83 22.03
C PHE A 129 -7.27 -2.06 21.44
N LEU A 130 -6.05 -2.63 21.50
CA LEU A 130 -4.86 -2.04 20.88
C LEU A 130 -5.01 -1.91 19.36
N LEU A 131 -5.61 -2.89 18.70
CA LEU A 131 -5.89 -2.84 17.26
C LEU A 131 -6.79 -1.66 16.90
N VAL A 132 -7.88 -1.45 17.65
CA VAL A 132 -8.82 -0.34 17.42
C VAL A 132 -8.15 1.01 17.67
N VAL A 133 -7.43 1.15 18.79
CA VAL A 133 -6.74 2.40 19.14
C VAL A 133 -5.68 2.75 18.10
N ALA A 134 -4.85 1.79 17.68
CA ALA A 134 -3.85 2.01 16.64
C ALA A 134 -4.50 2.35 15.28
N GLY A 135 -5.61 1.69 14.94
CA GLY A 135 -6.37 1.96 13.72
C GLY A 135 -6.93 3.37 13.66
N ILE A 136 -7.45 3.88 14.77
CA ILE A 136 -7.97 5.25 14.89
C ILE A 136 -6.82 6.26 14.88
N ALA A 137 -5.68 5.96 15.52
CA ALA A 137 -4.55 6.87 15.62
C ALA A 137 -3.76 7.04 14.32
N LEU A 138 -3.72 6.01 13.47
CA LEU A 138 -2.98 6.00 12.19
C LEU A 138 -3.22 7.22 11.27
N PRO A 139 -4.47 7.63 10.95
CA PRO A 139 -4.72 8.78 10.09
C PRO A 139 -4.27 10.12 10.69
N PHE A 140 -4.06 10.21 12.01
CA PHE A 140 -3.59 11.42 12.68
C PHE A 140 -2.06 11.54 12.71
N SER A 141 -1.35 10.60 12.10
CA SER A 141 0.11 10.62 12.09
C SER A 141 0.66 11.71 11.16
N ILE A 142 1.38 12.67 11.73
CA ILE A 142 1.97 13.80 10.99
C ILE A 142 3.37 13.43 10.46
N THR A 143 4.05 12.49 11.11
CA THR A 143 5.43 12.11 10.78
C THR A 143 5.51 10.66 10.31
N LEU A 144 6.42 10.40 9.35
CA LEU A 144 6.70 9.06 8.84
C LEU A 144 7.09 8.07 9.94
N THR A 145 7.82 8.53 10.97
CA THR A 145 8.25 7.68 12.10
C THR A 145 7.05 7.27 12.95
N LEU A 146 6.17 8.21 13.31
CA LEU A 146 4.96 7.90 14.08
C LEU A 146 4.04 6.98 13.29
N PHE A 147 3.87 7.24 11.98
CA PHE A 147 3.12 6.38 11.07
C PHE A 147 3.67 4.94 11.06
N SER A 148 4.99 4.79 10.98
CA SER A 148 5.67 3.49 11.02
C SER A 148 5.43 2.75 12.34
N ILE A 149 5.56 3.43 13.48
CA ILE A 149 5.34 2.85 14.81
C ILE A 149 3.88 2.40 14.97
N LEU A 150 2.93 3.23 14.56
CA LEU A 150 1.50 2.90 14.63
C LEU A 150 1.14 1.74 13.70
N ARG A 151 1.73 1.67 12.50
CA ARG A 151 1.61 0.53 11.58
C ARG A 151 2.17 -0.74 12.20
N PHE A 152 3.34 -0.66 12.83
CA PHE A 152 3.96 -1.78 13.53
C PHE A 152 3.04 -2.28 14.66
N ALA A 153 2.54 -1.38 15.50
CA ALA A 153 1.64 -1.71 16.60
C ALA A 153 0.31 -2.30 16.10
N LEU A 154 -0.26 -1.75 15.03
CA LEU A 154 -1.47 -2.27 14.38
C LEU A 154 -1.24 -3.72 13.91
N SER A 155 -0.14 -3.98 13.21
CA SER A 155 0.20 -5.32 12.72
C SER A 155 0.43 -6.32 13.86
N ALA A 156 1.16 -5.90 14.89
CA ALA A 156 1.39 -6.71 16.09
C ALA A 156 0.07 -7.08 16.76
N ALA A 157 -0.83 -6.11 16.96
CA ALA A 157 -2.14 -6.34 17.56
C ALA A 157 -3.05 -7.22 16.68
N ALA A 158 -3.03 -7.03 15.35
CA ALA A 158 -3.79 -7.83 14.41
C ALA A 158 -3.35 -9.30 14.41
N ALA A 159 -2.04 -9.53 14.34
CA ALA A 159 -1.47 -10.88 14.37
C ALA A 159 -1.73 -11.57 15.72
N SER A 160 -1.57 -10.84 16.83
CA SER A 160 -1.90 -11.32 18.18
C SER A 160 -3.36 -11.74 18.31
N THR A 161 -4.27 -10.92 17.77
CA THR A 161 -5.72 -11.21 17.75
C THR A 161 -6.02 -12.46 16.92
N LEU A 162 -5.42 -12.59 15.74
CA LEU A 162 -5.57 -13.79 14.90
C LEU A 162 -5.09 -15.05 15.61
N VAL A 163 -3.88 -15.03 16.19
CA VAL A 163 -3.32 -16.21 16.86
C VAL A 163 -4.18 -16.59 18.09
N THR A 164 -4.49 -15.64 18.96
CA THR A 164 -5.27 -15.93 20.18
C THR A 164 -6.71 -16.36 19.88
N SER A 165 -7.36 -15.77 18.88
CA SER A 165 -8.71 -16.17 18.46
C SER A 165 -8.74 -17.56 17.84
N LEU A 166 -7.74 -17.92 17.02
CA LEU A 166 -7.64 -19.26 16.45
C LEU A 166 -7.45 -20.31 17.53
N VAL A 167 -6.55 -20.08 18.50
CA VAL A 167 -6.35 -21.06 19.57
C VAL A 167 -7.60 -21.20 20.43
N LEU A 168 -8.28 -20.11 20.77
CA LEU A 168 -9.54 -20.16 21.50
C LEU A 168 -10.61 -20.95 20.73
N LEU A 169 -10.68 -20.78 19.40
CA LEU A 169 -11.57 -21.55 18.55
C LEU A 169 -11.21 -23.05 18.61
N PHE A 170 -9.94 -23.42 18.52
CA PHE A 170 -9.49 -24.81 18.66
C PHE A 170 -9.87 -25.44 20.01
N GLU A 171 -9.84 -24.67 21.09
CA GLU A 171 -10.22 -25.14 22.43
C GLU A 171 -11.72 -25.38 22.58
N VAL A 172 -12.55 -24.54 21.96
CA VAL A 172 -14.01 -24.64 22.03
C VAL A 172 -14.57 -25.69 21.06
N THR A 173 -13.87 -25.96 19.95
CA THR A 173 -14.37 -26.83 18.89
C THR A 173 -14.02 -28.30 19.13
N ASP A 174 -14.97 -29.20 18.83
CA ASP A 174 -14.75 -30.64 18.91
C ASP A 174 -13.76 -31.15 17.83
N THR A 175 -12.98 -32.18 18.19
CA THR A 175 -11.85 -32.72 17.41
C THR A 175 -12.17 -33.03 15.96
N GLN A 176 -13.37 -33.53 15.67
CA GLN A 176 -13.75 -33.95 14.32
C GLN A 176 -13.94 -32.78 13.33
N HIS A 177 -14.29 -31.58 13.82
CA HIS A 177 -14.63 -30.44 12.97
C HIS A 177 -13.65 -29.25 13.10
N ARG A 178 -12.63 -29.35 13.96
CA ARG A 178 -11.65 -28.29 14.23
C ARG A 178 -11.06 -27.66 12.97
N ALA A 179 -10.60 -28.48 12.03
CA ALA A 179 -9.96 -27.98 10.81
C ALA A 179 -10.94 -27.19 9.93
N GLN A 180 -12.21 -27.62 9.86
CA GLN A 180 -13.24 -26.94 9.07
C GLN A 180 -13.59 -25.59 9.69
N PHE A 181 -13.91 -25.55 10.99
CA PHE A 181 -14.25 -24.30 11.68
C PHE A 181 -13.10 -23.28 11.66
N CYS A 182 -11.86 -23.72 11.89
CA CYS A 182 -10.70 -22.85 11.80
C CYS A 182 -10.45 -22.37 10.38
N GLY A 183 -10.60 -23.24 9.38
CA GLY A 183 -10.52 -22.87 7.97
C GLY A 183 -11.56 -21.80 7.59
N PHE A 184 -12.81 -21.98 8.01
CA PHE A 184 -13.88 -21.00 7.78
C PHE A 184 -13.63 -19.68 8.51
N ALA A 185 -13.11 -19.71 9.74
CA ALA A 185 -12.79 -18.50 10.50
C ALA A 185 -11.68 -17.68 9.84
N VAL A 186 -10.59 -18.33 9.40
CA VAL A 186 -9.50 -17.66 8.67
C VAL A 186 -9.98 -17.14 7.32
N ALA A 187 -10.68 -17.97 6.54
CA ALA A 187 -11.21 -17.55 5.25
C ALA A 187 -12.19 -16.38 5.39
N GLY A 188 -13.10 -16.45 6.36
CA GLY A 188 -14.05 -15.38 6.68
C GLY A 188 -13.34 -14.08 7.06
N ALA A 189 -12.32 -14.13 7.91
CA ALA A 189 -11.54 -12.95 8.28
C ALA A 189 -10.82 -12.30 7.09
N LEU A 190 -10.24 -13.11 6.19
CA LEU A 190 -9.53 -12.61 5.00
C LEU A 190 -10.50 -12.01 3.97
N LEU A 191 -11.66 -12.63 3.77
CA LEU A 191 -12.68 -12.16 2.84
C LEU A 191 -13.36 -10.89 3.35
N THR A 192 -13.77 -10.86 4.63
CA THR A 192 -14.41 -9.67 5.22
C THR A 192 -13.46 -8.48 5.23
N GLY A 193 -12.17 -8.69 5.51
CA GLY A 193 -11.16 -7.63 5.47
C GLY A 193 -10.96 -7.03 4.08
N THR A 194 -10.84 -7.86 3.04
CA THR A 194 -10.65 -7.39 1.66
C THR A 194 -11.92 -6.74 1.11
N VAL A 195 -13.10 -7.33 1.34
CA VAL A 195 -14.39 -6.75 0.93
C VAL A 195 -14.64 -5.41 1.63
N TYR A 196 -14.39 -5.33 2.94
CA TYR A 196 -14.53 -4.07 3.67
C TYR A 196 -13.60 -2.98 3.11
N HIS A 197 -12.34 -3.31 2.86
CA HIS A 197 -11.37 -2.38 2.28
C HIS A 197 -11.84 -1.90 0.91
N GLU A 198 -12.22 -2.80 -0.01
CA GLU A 198 -12.71 -2.41 -1.34
C GLU A 198 -14.01 -1.61 -1.30
N LEU A 199 -14.94 -1.91 -0.38
CA LEU A 199 -16.17 -1.13 -0.20
C LEU A 199 -15.89 0.29 0.28
N VAL A 200 -15.04 0.44 1.30
CA VAL A 200 -14.66 1.76 1.81
C VAL A 200 -13.95 2.58 0.73
N TYR A 201 -13.02 1.96 0.00
CA TYR A 201 -12.37 2.60 -1.13
C TYR A 201 -13.40 2.96 -2.20
N GLY A 202 -14.27 2.03 -2.63
CA GLY A 202 -15.32 2.29 -3.60
C GLY A 202 -16.22 3.46 -3.22
N VAL A 203 -16.64 3.56 -1.95
CA VAL A 203 -17.47 4.68 -1.47
C VAL A 203 -16.71 6.00 -1.48
N ILE A 204 -15.45 6.02 -1.03
CA ILE A 204 -14.62 7.23 -0.95
C ILE A 204 -14.19 7.72 -2.35
N TYR A 205 -13.81 6.81 -3.25
CA TYR A 205 -13.28 7.16 -4.57
C TYR A 205 -14.37 7.34 -5.62
N ASN A 206 -15.54 6.70 -5.50
CA ASN A 206 -16.51 6.64 -6.60
C ASN A 206 -17.71 7.61 -6.47
N TRP A 207 -17.78 8.46 -5.44
CA TRP A 207 -18.85 9.47 -5.32
C TRP A 207 -18.84 10.54 -6.44
N LYS A 208 -17.80 10.59 -7.29
CA LYS A 208 -17.69 11.53 -8.42
C LYS A 208 -17.61 10.89 -9.82
N SER A 209 -17.73 9.57 -9.96
CA SER A 209 -17.73 8.91 -11.28
C SER A 209 -18.69 7.71 -11.33
N PRO A 210 -19.74 7.71 -12.18
CA PRO A 210 -20.69 6.60 -12.26
C PRO A 210 -20.14 5.42 -13.10
N LYS A 211 -19.02 4.80 -12.69
CA LYS A 211 -18.49 3.59 -13.34
C LYS A 211 -17.95 2.48 -12.41
N SER A 212 -18.10 2.54 -11.07
CA SER A 212 -17.67 1.43 -10.19
C SER A 212 -18.78 0.42 -9.85
N LEU A 213 -19.41 -0.20 -10.85
CA LEU A 213 -20.18 -1.44 -10.61
C LEU A 213 -19.58 -2.68 -11.27
N THR A 214 -18.37 -2.58 -11.83
CA THR A 214 -17.70 -3.70 -12.51
C THR A 214 -16.40 -4.10 -11.82
N TRP A 215 -16.44 -4.20 -10.50
CA TRP A 215 -15.33 -4.81 -9.75
C TRP A 215 -15.89 -5.78 -8.72
N CYS A 216 -16.51 -6.85 -9.22
CA CYS A 216 -16.36 -8.16 -8.56
C CYS A 216 -14.86 -8.46 -8.50
N PRO A 217 -14.31 -8.93 -7.37
CA PRO A 217 -12.94 -9.43 -7.37
C PRO A 217 -12.83 -10.55 -8.41
N PRO A 218 -11.82 -10.55 -9.29
CA PRO A 218 -11.53 -11.72 -10.10
C PRO A 218 -10.94 -12.77 -9.16
N VAL A 219 -11.80 -13.54 -8.52
CA VAL A 219 -11.46 -14.91 -8.14
C VAL A 219 -11.38 -15.67 -9.46
N ASP A 220 -10.25 -15.54 -10.14
CA ASP A 220 -9.98 -16.24 -11.38
C ASP A 220 -9.61 -17.70 -11.08
N TRP A 221 -10.59 -18.44 -10.56
CA TRP A 221 -10.55 -19.90 -10.36
C TRP A 221 -10.46 -20.64 -11.71
N SER A 222 -10.71 -19.94 -12.82
CA SER A 222 -10.69 -20.52 -14.17
C SER A 222 -9.29 -20.91 -14.64
N TRP A 223 -8.25 -20.17 -14.22
CA TRP A 223 -6.85 -20.49 -14.51
C TRP A 223 -6.34 -21.70 -13.71
N TRP A 224 -6.83 -21.89 -12.48
CA TRP A 224 -6.42 -23.04 -11.66
C TRP A 224 -7.08 -24.35 -12.13
N CYS A 225 -8.36 -24.32 -12.54
CA CYS A 225 -9.05 -25.51 -13.07
C CYS A 225 -8.53 -25.97 -14.44
N THR A 226 -8.05 -25.07 -15.31
CA THR A 226 -7.54 -25.44 -16.64
C THR A 226 -6.10 -25.99 -16.61
N SER A 227 -5.32 -25.68 -15.57
CA SER A 227 -3.96 -26.20 -15.40
C SER A 227 -3.88 -27.64 -14.84
N TRP A 228 -4.99 -28.20 -14.35
CA TRP A 228 -5.07 -29.55 -13.78
C TRP A 228 -5.62 -30.61 -14.75
N THR A 229 -6.22 -30.22 -15.87
CA THR A 229 -6.77 -31.15 -16.89
C THR A 229 -5.83 -31.41 -18.06
N SER A 230 -4.63 -30.79 -18.09
CA SER A 230 -3.72 -30.81 -19.24
C SER A 230 -2.36 -31.47 -18.99
N ARG A 231 -2.18 -32.20 -17.88
CA ARG A 231 -1.00 -33.08 -17.73
C ARG A 231 -1.34 -34.49 -18.25
N PRO A 232 -0.72 -34.97 -19.35
CA PRO A 232 -0.73 -36.39 -19.66
C PRO A 232 0.06 -37.17 -18.59
N ALA A 233 -0.35 -38.41 -18.38
CA ALA A 233 0.27 -39.39 -17.48
C ALA A 233 1.77 -39.57 -17.74
#